data_AF-A0A431V030-F1
#
_entry.id   AF-A0A431V030-F1
#
_cell.length_a   1.000
_cell.length_b   1.000
_cell.length_c   1.000
_cell.angle_alpha   90.00
_cell.angle_beta   90.00
_cell.angle_gamma   90.00
#
_symmetry.space_group_name_H-M   'P 1'
#
loop_
_entity.id
_entity.type
_entity.pdbx_description
1 polymer ?
#
loop_
_entity_poly.entity_id
_entity_poly.type
_entity_poly.pdbx_seq_one_letter_code
_entity_poly.pdbx_strand_id
1 'polypeptide(L)'
;MSIPLTPVLREEYERLFETCDIRPERARGVEQAAERLIEHRDRYREVGERQGVPWVFVGLVHQMETSGDFGRHLHNGDPLTDRTVHVPVGRPRRGSPPFRWEDSAVDALAMKRLNRHSDWSLAGQLYQFEKYNGWGYRRFHPEVLSPYLWSFSTHYDRGKYVSDGRWSDTAVARQPGAAVILRRLAELGEAAFPEQHRRGPVTPLVPRYSMRRPSQAESLSRVEALQRWLNTFPSLFVGVDGVPGPRTSEAYRLATGHYLPGDPRA
;
A
#
# COMPACT_ATOMS: atom_id res chain seq x y z
N MET A 1 8.41 -22.65 6.73
CA MET A 1 8.85 -21.77 7.82
C MET A 1 8.29 -20.38 7.57
N SER A 2 7.63 -19.78 8.56
CA SER A 2 7.12 -18.40 8.49
C SER A 2 8.20 -17.43 8.96
N ILE A 3 8.39 -16.31 8.26
CA ILE A 3 9.21 -15.19 8.74
C ILE A 3 8.36 -14.40 9.75
N PRO A 4 8.78 -14.21 11.02
CA PRO A 4 8.02 -13.41 11.98
C PRO A 4 8.17 -11.90 11.71
N LEU A 5 7.16 -11.11 12.06
CA LEU A 5 7.24 -9.64 12.03
C LEU A 5 8.05 -9.14 13.24
N THR A 6 9.37 -9.11 13.11
CA THR A 6 10.28 -8.58 14.15
C THR A 6 10.27 -7.05 14.16
N PRO A 7 10.75 -6.40 15.25
CA PRO A 7 10.93 -4.95 15.26
C PRO A 7 11.79 -4.42 14.11
N VAL A 8 12.87 -5.12 13.75
CA VAL A 8 13.75 -4.75 12.62
C VAL A 8 12.99 -4.80 11.29
N LEU A 9 12.19 -5.86 11.07
CA LEU A 9 11.40 -6.00 9.85
C LEU A 9 10.27 -4.96 9.78
N ARG A 10 9.66 -4.64 10.92
CA ARG A 10 8.70 -3.53 11.02
C ARG A 10 9.35 -2.22 10.61
N GLU A 11 10.53 -1.93 11.15
CA GLU A 11 11.26 -0.71 10.83
C GLU A 11 11.61 -0.61 9.35
N GLU A 12 12.03 -1.72 8.76
CA GLU A 12 12.32 -1.84 7.32
C GLU A 12 11.09 -1.53 6.47
N TYR A 13 9.92 -2.14 6.76
CA TYR A 13 8.70 -1.90 6.00
C TYR A 13 8.25 -0.44 6.04
N GLU A 14 8.23 0.14 7.24
CA GLU A 14 7.84 1.54 7.44
C GLU A 14 8.82 2.47 6.71
N ARG A 15 10.14 2.26 6.81
CA ARG A 15 11.14 3.06 6.09
C ARG A 15 10.99 2.95 4.56
N LEU A 16 10.73 1.74 4.04
CA LEU A 16 10.50 1.54 2.61
C LEU A 16 9.21 2.22 2.16
N PHE A 17 8.17 2.22 2.99
CA PHE A 17 6.92 2.90 2.65
C PHE A 17 7.06 4.43 2.68
N GLU A 18 7.80 4.95 3.67
CA GLU A 18 8.10 6.38 3.80
C GLU A 18 8.90 6.91 2.61
N THR A 19 9.89 6.14 2.15
CA THR A 19 10.79 6.49 1.04
C THR A 19 10.34 5.94 -0.32
N CYS A 20 9.11 5.38 -0.40
CA CYS A 20 8.53 4.87 -1.63
C CYS A 20 8.13 6.02 -2.57
N ASP A 21 8.98 6.30 -3.55
CA ASP A 21 8.67 7.21 -4.65
C ASP A 21 8.08 6.43 -5.83
N ILE A 22 6.90 6.85 -6.29
CA ILE A 22 6.26 6.29 -7.50
C ILE A 22 6.99 6.84 -8.72
N ARG A 23 7.46 5.96 -9.61
CA ARG A 23 8.15 6.39 -10.83
C ARG A 23 7.19 7.19 -11.73
N PRO A 24 7.56 8.41 -12.20
CA PRO A 24 6.65 9.25 -12.98
C PRO A 24 6.06 8.57 -14.21
N GLU A 25 6.87 7.78 -14.93
CA GLU A 25 6.44 7.02 -16.12
C GLU A 25 5.47 5.88 -15.81
N ARG A 26 5.30 5.52 -14.54
CA ARG A 26 4.36 4.49 -14.06
C ARG A 26 3.17 5.06 -13.29
N ALA A 27 3.19 6.35 -12.94
CA ALA A 27 2.19 7.00 -12.09
C ALA A 27 0.75 6.78 -12.58
N ARG A 28 0.50 6.87 -13.89
CA ARG A 28 -0.84 6.65 -14.47
C ARG A 28 -1.41 5.28 -14.14
N GLY A 29 -0.59 4.22 -14.18
CA GLY A 29 -1.04 2.87 -13.85
C GLY A 29 -1.36 2.69 -12.37
N VAL A 30 -0.64 3.41 -11.50
CA VAL A 30 -0.93 3.44 -10.05
C VAL A 30 -2.21 4.21 -9.77
N GLU A 31 -2.41 5.37 -10.43
CA GLU A 31 -3.63 6.17 -10.30
C GLU A 31 -4.88 5.36 -10.69
N GLN A 32 -4.84 4.72 -11.86
CA GLN A 32 -5.97 3.90 -12.34
C GLN A 32 -6.30 2.74 -11.39
N ALA A 33 -5.28 2.13 -10.77
CA ALA A 33 -5.50 1.09 -9.77
C ALA A 33 -6.16 1.66 -8.51
N ALA A 34 -5.69 2.82 -8.02
CA ALA A 34 -6.25 3.49 -6.84
C ALA A 34 -7.70 3.96 -7.09
N GLU A 35 -7.97 4.59 -8.24
CA GLU A 35 -9.30 5.04 -8.65
C GLU A 35 -10.31 3.89 -8.68
N ARG A 36 -9.96 2.76 -9.30
CA ARG A 36 -10.81 1.56 -9.30
C ARG A 36 -11.09 1.03 -7.90
N LEU A 37 -10.11 1.08 -7.01
CA LEU A 37 -10.30 0.64 -5.63
C LEU A 37 -11.27 1.56 -4.88
N ILE A 38 -11.16 2.87 -5.12
CA ILE A 38 -12.05 3.89 -4.57
C ILE A 38 -13.47 3.75 -5.12
N GLU A 39 -13.62 3.49 -6.42
CA GLU A 39 -14.92 3.30 -7.09
C GLU A 39 -15.73 2.17 -6.45
N HIS A 40 -15.06 1.09 -6.03
CA HIS A 40 -15.70 -0.08 -5.42
C HIS A 40 -15.55 -0.14 -3.90
N ARG A 41 -15.20 0.97 -3.26
CA ARG A 41 -14.92 1.07 -1.82
C ARG A 41 -15.97 0.43 -0.94
N ASP A 42 -17.25 0.68 -1.22
CA ASP A 42 -18.33 0.20 -0.35
C ASP A 42 -18.43 -1.33 -0.34
N ARG A 43 -18.14 -2.00 -1.47
CA ARG A 43 -18.08 -3.47 -1.54
C ARG A 43 -16.91 -4.01 -0.72
N TYR A 44 -15.76 -3.35 -0.79
CA TYR A 44 -14.59 -3.72 0.03
C TYR A 44 -14.84 -3.47 1.51
N ARG A 45 -15.55 -2.38 1.84
CA ARG A 45 -15.93 -2.04 3.22
C ARG A 45 -16.87 -3.08 3.81
N GLU A 46 -17.87 -3.53 3.07
CA GLU A 46 -18.78 -4.60 3.52
C GLU A 46 -17.99 -5.86 3.96
N VAL A 47 -17.06 -6.32 3.12
CA VAL A 47 -16.20 -7.47 3.44
C VAL A 47 -15.30 -7.17 4.64
N GLY A 48 -14.70 -5.98 4.66
CA GLY A 48 -13.82 -5.52 5.72
C GLY A 48 -14.50 -5.48 7.08
N GLU A 49 -15.73 -4.96 7.17
CA GLU A 49 -16.53 -4.89 8.39
C GLU A 49 -16.92 -6.28 8.91
N ARG A 50 -17.34 -7.17 8.01
CA ARG A 50 -17.69 -8.56 8.36
C ARG A 50 -16.52 -9.34 8.96
N GLN A 51 -15.30 -9.08 8.50
CA GLN A 51 -14.11 -9.83 8.89
C GLN A 51 -13.21 -9.09 9.91
N GLY A 52 -13.37 -7.78 10.04
CA GLY A 52 -12.46 -6.91 10.80
C GLY A 52 -11.13 -6.66 10.08
N VAL A 53 -11.18 -6.42 8.77
CA VAL A 53 -10.03 -6.19 7.90
C VAL A 53 -10.17 -4.80 7.26
N PRO A 54 -9.11 -3.98 7.16
CA PRO A 54 -9.18 -2.71 6.46
C PRO A 54 -9.66 -2.90 5.02
N TRP A 55 -10.64 -2.11 4.57
CA TRP A 55 -11.19 -2.22 3.22
C TRP A 55 -10.10 -2.08 2.15
N VAL A 56 -9.10 -1.22 2.37
CA VAL A 56 -7.94 -1.05 1.49
C VAL A 56 -7.17 -2.35 1.33
N PHE A 57 -7.00 -3.12 2.40
CA PHE A 57 -6.33 -4.41 2.34
C PHE A 57 -7.12 -5.40 1.47
N VAL A 58 -8.45 -5.46 1.64
CA VAL A 58 -9.33 -6.31 0.82
C VAL A 58 -9.23 -5.92 -0.66
N GLY A 59 -9.33 -4.63 -0.98
CA GLY A 59 -9.24 -4.12 -2.34
C GLY A 59 -7.89 -4.39 -2.99
N LEU A 60 -6.80 -4.27 -2.23
CA LEU A 60 -5.44 -4.55 -2.72
C LEU A 60 -5.22 -6.04 -2.97
N VAL A 61 -5.67 -6.93 -2.08
CA VAL A 61 -5.63 -8.38 -2.38
C VAL A 61 -6.48 -8.69 -3.62
N HIS A 62 -7.68 -8.13 -3.73
CA HIS A 62 -8.53 -8.33 -4.91
C HIS A 62 -7.85 -7.86 -6.20
N GLN A 63 -7.18 -6.71 -6.15
CA GLN A 63 -6.39 -6.17 -7.26
C GLN A 63 -5.26 -7.10 -7.67
N MET A 64 -4.50 -7.63 -6.71
CA MET A 64 -3.30 -8.41 -6.97
C MET A 64 -3.61 -9.83 -7.43
N GLU A 65 -4.69 -10.43 -6.94
CA GLU A 65 -5.01 -11.84 -7.21
C GLU A 65 -5.93 -12.02 -8.43
N THR A 66 -6.86 -11.10 -8.69
CA THR A 66 -7.87 -11.25 -9.77
C THR A 66 -8.03 -9.99 -10.63
N SER A 67 -7.11 -9.02 -10.54
CA SER A 67 -7.22 -7.75 -11.27
C SER A 67 -8.52 -6.98 -11.01
N GLY A 68 -9.17 -7.21 -9.85
CA GLY A 68 -10.44 -6.57 -9.51
C GLY A 68 -11.69 -7.21 -10.12
N ASP A 69 -11.60 -8.44 -10.64
CA ASP A 69 -12.74 -9.15 -11.24
C ASP A 69 -13.72 -9.69 -10.19
N PHE A 70 -14.84 -8.99 -10.02
CA PHE A 70 -15.93 -9.37 -9.11
C PHE A 70 -16.76 -10.59 -9.56
N GLY A 71 -16.47 -11.16 -10.74
CA GLY A 71 -17.05 -12.43 -11.20
C GLY A 71 -16.27 -13.67 -10.73
N ARG A 72 -15.17 -13.48 -9.99
CA ARG A 72 -14.25 -14.55 -9.59
C ARG A 72 -14.08 -14.67 -8.08
N HIS A 73 -13.81 -15.88 -7.63
CA HIS A 73 -13.42 -16.20 -6.26
C HIS A 73 -12.08 -15.56 -5.91
N LEU A 74 -12.04 -14.81 -4.80
CA LEU A 74 -10.79 -14.25 -4.24
C LEU A 74 -9.77 -15.34 -3.83
N HIS A 75 -10.21 -16.58 -3.69
CA HIS A 75 -9.35 -17.71 -3.35
C HIS A 75 -8.27 -17.98 -4.40
N ASN A 76 -8.67 -18.05 -5.66
CA ASN A 76 -7.88 -18.65 -6.74
C ASN A 76 -8.29 -18.18 -8.16
N GLY A 77 -9.27 -17.29 -8.28
CA GLY A 77 -9.74 -16.77 -9.57
C GLY A 77 -10.77 -17.63 -10.31
N ASP A 78 -11.28 -18.73 -9.73
CA ASP A 78 -12.37 -19.51 -10.34
C ASP A 78 -13.67 -18.68 -10.44
N PRO A 79 -14.55 -18.94 -11.42
CA PRO A 79 -15.84 -18.22 -11.54
C PRO A 79 -16.75 -18.43 -10.33
N LEU A 80 -17.49 -17.39 -9.92
CA LEU A 80 -18.46 -17.45 -8.81
C LEU A 80 -19.71 -18.30 -9.12
N THR A 81 -19.85 -18.83 -10.34
CA THR A 81 -20.99 -19.66 -10.76
C THR A 81 -20.99 -21.05 -10.17
N ASP A 82 -19.88 -21.48 -9.57
CA ASP A 82 -19.68 -22.79 -8.98
C ASP A 82 -18.79 -22.68 -7.74
N ARG A 83 -18.48 -23.80 -7.08
CA ARG A 83 -17.42 -23.81 -6.07
C ARG A 83 -16.06 -23.89 -6.77
N THR A 84 -15.02 -23.45 -6.08
CA THR A 84 -13.64 -23.55 -6.57
C THR A 84 -13.27 -25.00 -6.92
N VAL A 85 -12.66 -25.18 -8.09
CA VAL A 85 -12.09 -26.45 -8.55
C VAL A 85 -10.58 -26.45 -8.41
N HIS A 86 -9.96 -25.27 -8.51
CA HIS A 86 -8.54 -25.09 -8.20
C HIS A 86 -8.34 -24.96 -6.69
N VAL A 87 -7.11 -25.20 -6.22
CA VAL A 87 -6.78 -25.11 -4.80
C VAL A 87 -6.95 -23.66 -4.30
N PRO A 88 -7.64 -23.43 -3.17
CA PRO A 88 -8.33 -24.40 -2.32
C PRO A 88 -9.66 -24.88 -2.91
N VAL A 89 -9.82 -26.19 -3.11
CA VAL A 89 -11.01 -26.80 -3.73
C VAL A 89 -12.23 -26.73 -2.82
N GLY A 90 -13.42 -26.59 -3.41
CA GLY A 90 -14.71 -26.69 -2.74
C GLY A 90 -15.08 -25.46 -1.90
N ARG A 91 -14.63 -24.27 -2.29
CA ARG A 91 -14.91 -22.99 -1.62
C ARG A 91 -15.91 -22.13 -2.40
N PRO A 92 -16.70 -21.27 -1.73
CA PRO A 92 -16.92 -21.17 -0.28
C PRO A 92 -17.49 -22.47 0.29
N ARG A 93 -17.41 -22.71 1.61
CA ARG A 93 -17.96 -23.97 2.18
C ARG A 93 -19.48 -23.94 2.44
N ARG A 94 -20.05 -22.74 2.57
CA ARG A 94 -21.47 -22.52 2.89
C ARG A 94 -22.15 -21.79 1.74
N GLY A 95 -23.48 -21.87 1.70
CA GLY A 95 -24.30 -21.29 0.61
C GLY A 95 -24.29 -22.14 -0.66
N SER A 96 -25.04 -21.67 -1.66
CA SER A 96 -25.18 -22.27 -2.99
C SER A 96 -24.81 -21.25 -4.07
N PRO A 97 -24.18 -21.68 -5.17
CA PRO A 97 -23.87 -20.78 -6.29
C PRO A 97 -25.13 -20.32 -7.05
N PRO A 98 -25.06 -19.23 -7.84
CA PRO A 98 -23.90 -18.34 -7.96
C PRO A 98 -23.65 -17.55 -6.66
N PHE A 99 -22.39 -17.47 -6.26
CA PHE A 99 -22.01 -16.79 -5.03
C PHE A 99 -21.92 -15.27 -5.24
N ARG A 100 -22.31 -14.51 -4.22
CA ARG A 100 -21.89 -13.12 -4.12
C ARG A 100 -20.38 -13.07 -3.89
N TRP A 101 -19.74 -12.08 -4.50
CA TRP A 101 -18.30 -11.88 -4.33
C TRP A 101 -17.93 -11.66 -2.86
N GLU A 102 -18.75 -10.89 -2.13
CA GLU A 102 -18.48 -10.56 -0.72
C GLU A 102 -18.45 -11.83 0.16
N ASP A 103 -19.36 -12.76 -0.07
CA ASP A 103 -19.42 -14.03 0.67
C ASP A 103 -18.19 -14.90 0.36
N SER A 104 -17.76 -14.93 -0.90
CA SER A 104 -16.52 -15.62 -1.26
C SER A 104 -15.27 -14.95 -0.69
N ALA A 105 -15.22 -13.62 -0.67
CA ALA A 105 -14.09 -12.88 -0.16
C ALA A 105 -13.94 -13.10 1.36
N VAL A 106 -15.04 -13.12 2.11
CA VAL A 106 -15.05 -13.43 3.55
C VAL A 106 -14.54 -14.86 3.80
N ASP A 107 -14.97 -15.87 3.03
CA ASP A 107 -14.45 -17.25 3.18
C ASP A 107 -12.92 -17.30 2.92
N ALA A 108 -12.43 -16.58 1.91
CA ALA A 108 -11.02 -16.49 1.58
C ALA A 108 -10.18 -15.85 2.69
N LEU A 109 -10.60 -14.69 3.20
CA LEU A 109 -9.90 -14.00 4.28
C LEU A 109 -9.92 -14.81 5.58
N ALA A 110 -11.03 -15.46 5.91
CA ALA A 110 -11.14 -16.36 7.05
C ALA A 110 -10.19 -17.56 6.93
N MET A 111 -10.08 -18.17 5.75
CA MET A 111 -9.14 -19.27 5.48
C MET A 111 -7.68 -18.86 5.68
N LYS A 112 -7.34 -17.61 5.32
CA LYS A 112 -6.01 -17.01 5.54
C LYS A 112 -5.79 -16.53 6.98
N ARG A 113 -6.78 -16.70 7.86
CA ARG A 113 -6.79 -16.25 9.27
C ARG A 113 -6.60 -14.73 9.41
N LEU A 114 -7.05 -13.96 8.42
CA LEU A 114 -7.05 -12.50 8.48
C LEU A 114 -8.36 -12.06 9.13
N ASN A 115 -8.27 -11.36 10.27
CA ASN A 115 -9.43 -10.87 11.01
C ASN A 115 -9.05 -9.65 11.86
N ARG A 116 -9.99 -9.16 12.69
CA ARG A 116 -9.77 -8.01 13.62
C ARG A 116 -8.57 -8.11 14.56
N HIS A 117 -8.03 -9.31 14.82
CA HIS A 117 -6.89 -9.51 15.70
C HIS A 117 -5.54 -9.53 14.96
N SER A 118 -5.55 -9.40 13.63
CA SER A 118 -4.35 -9.17 12.86
C SER A 118 -3.73 -7.80 13.16
N ASP A 119 -2.42 -7.68 12.96
CA ASP A 119 -1.75 -6.39 12.96
C ASP A 119 -2.09 -5.60 11.67
N TRP A 120 -2.86 -4.53 11.83
CA TRP A 120 -3.25 -3.63 10.74
C TRP A 120 -2.51 -2.29 10.75
N SER A 121 -1.44 -2.15 11.55
CA SER A 121 -0.46 -1.07 11.37
C SER A 121 0.11 -1.09 9.94
N LEU A 122 0.81 -0.02 9.55
CA LEU A 122 1.44 0.06 8.24
C LEU A 122 2.35 -1.16 7.95
N ALA A 123 3.29 -1.44 8.84
CA ALA A 123 4.15 -2.63 8.72
C ALA A 123 3.35 -3.93 8.80
N GLY A 124 2.31 -4.00 9.62
CA GLY A 124 1.42 -5.16 9.71
C GLY A 124 0.76 -5.48 8.37
N GLN A 125 0.20 -4.47 7.68
CA GLN A 125 -0.39 -4.63 6.35
C GLN A 125 0.64 -5.07 5.32
N LEU A 126 1.81 -4.42 5.26
CA LEU A 126 2.89 -4.78 4.33
C LEU A 126 3.41 -6.20 4.55
N TYR A 127 3.55 -6.60 5.81
CA TYR A 127 3.89 -7.97 6.20
C TYR A 127 2.83 -8.97 5.71
N GLN A 128 1.54 -8.65 5.88
CA GLN A 128 0.46 -9.55 5.49
C GLN A 128 0.35 -9.68 3.96
N PHE A 129 0.58 -8.61 3.20
CA PHE A 129 0.66 -8.68 1.73
C PHE A 129 1.83 -9.55 1.28
N GLU A 130 3.03 -9.35 1.86
CA GLU A 130 4.19 -10.17 1.48
C GLU A 130 3.98 -11.64 1.85
N LYS A 131 3.38 -11.91 3.01
CA LYS A 131 2.97 -13.25 3.42
C LYS A 131 1.93 -13.84 2.48
N TYR A 132 1.02 -13.03 1.95
CA TYR A 132 -0.03 -13.46 1.01
C TYR A 132 0.60 -13.98 -0.28
N ASN A 133 1.56 -13.24 -0.82
CA ASN A 133 2.36 -13.61 -2.01
C ASN A 133 3.34 -14.77 -1.72
N GLY A 134 3.97 -14.75 -0.54
CA GLY A 134 4.96 -15.73 -0.09
C GLY A 134 6.38 -15.16 0.04
N TRP A 135 7.17 -15.84 0.87
CA TRP A 135 8.51 -15.42 1.32
C TRP A 135 9.67 -15.74 0.35
N GLY A 136 9.39 -16.00 -0.93
CA GLY A 136 10.41 -16.42 -1.89
C GLY A 136 11.57 -15.43 -2.02
N TYR A 137 11.24 -14.14 -2.15
CA TYR A 137 12.21 -13.05 -2.26
C TYR A 137 13.11 -12.99 -1.02
N ARG A 138 12.55 -12.86 0.19
CA ARG A 138 13.38 -12.82 1.42
C ARG A 138 14.26 -14.05 1.65
N ARG A 139 13.87 -15.22 1.12
CA ARG A 139 14.60 -16.48 1.35
C ARG A 139 15.67 -16.77 0.32
N PHE A 140 15.44 -16.38 -0.93
CA PHE A 140 16.26 -16.82 -2.06
C PHE A 140 16.82 -15.66 -2.88
N HIS A 141 16.21 -14.47 -2.81
CA HIS A 141 16.60 -13.25 -3.52
C HIS A 141 16.50 -12.01 -2.61
N PRO A 142 17.14 -11.99 -1.43
CA PRO A 142 17.03 -10.87 -0.48
C PRO A 142 17.56 -9.55 -1.06
N GLU A 143 18.35 -9.59 -2.13
CA GLU A 143 18.81 -8.44 -2.91
C GLU A 143 17.71 -7.78 -3.76
N VAL A 144 16.58 -8.46 -3.99
CA VAL A 144 15.43 -7.93 -4.73
C VAL A 144 14.22 -7.79 -3.81
N LEU A 145 13.79 -6.54 -3.60
CA LEU A 145 12.53 -6.26 -2.93
C LEU A 145 11.35 -6.79 -3.75
N SER A 146 10.39 -7.44 -3.08
CA SER A 146 9.29 -8.13 -3.75
C SER A 146 8.51 -7.16 -4.66
N PRO A 147 8.40 -7.42 -5.98
CA PRO A 147 7.59 -6.62 -6.88
C PRO A 147 6.09 -6.70 -6.54
N TYR A 148 5.65 -7.74 -5.81
CA TYR A 148 4.28 -7.80 -5.30
C TYR A 148 3.97 -6.60 -4.41
N LEU A 149 4.97 -6.10 -3.67
CA LEU A 149 4.84 -4.88 -2.86
C LEU A 149 5.28 -3.64 -3.64
N TRP A 150 6.45 -3.68 -4.26
CA TRP A 150 7.21 -2.47 -4.62
C TRP A 150 7.30 -2.18 -6.12
N SER A 151 6.68 -2.99 -6.99
CA SER A 151 6.72 -2.72 -8.43
C SER A 151 6.11 -1.35 -8.75
N PHE A 152 6.75 -0.62 -9.69
CA PHE A 152 6.48 0.76 -10.09
C PHE A 152 7.02 1.85 -9.14
N SER A 153 7.69 1.48 -8.04
CA SER A 153 8.44 2.43 -7.22
C SER A 153 9.93 2.49 -7.58
N THR A 154 10.65 3.42 -6.97
CA THR A 154 12.12 3.51 -7.02
C THR A 154 12.82 2.35 -6.30
N HIS A 155 12.11 1.55 -5.50
CA HIS A 155 12.66 0.41 -4.76
C HIS A 155 12.76 -0.91 -5.56
N TYR A 156 12.18 -0.96 -6.76
CA TYR A 156 12.19 -2.16 -7.60
C TYR A 156 12.60 -1.80 -9.03
N ASP A 157 13.54 -2.54 -9.61
CA ASP A 157 13.94 -2.41 -11.02
C ASP A 157 13.52 -3.63 -11.86
N ARG A 158 14.04 -4.80 -11.51
CA ARG A 158 13.83 -6.08 -12.19
C ARG A 158 14.07 -7.24 -11.23
N GLY A 159 13.82 -8.45 -11.71
CA GLY A 159 13.93 -9.67 -10.92
C GLY A 159 12.55 -10.10 -10.46
N LYS A 160 12.06 -11.24 -10.94
CA LYS A 160 10.82 -11.83 -10.41
C LYS A 160 10.72 -13.32 -10.64
N TYR A 161 9.88 -13.95 -9.83
CA TYR A 161 9.32 -15.25 -10.19
C TYR A 161 8.37 -15.08 -11.39
N VAL A 162 8.63 -15.80 -12.47
CA VAL A 162 7.79 -15.82 -13.68
C VAL A 162 6.73 -16.92 -13.63
N SER A 163 6.98 -17.95 -12.81
CA SER A 163 6.04 -18.98 -12.41
C SER A 163 6.49 -19.54 -11.05
N ASP A 164 5.69 -20.40 -10.44
CA ASP A 164 6.05 -21.03 -9.17
C ASP A 164 7.42 -21.68 -9.22
N GLY A 165 8.30 -21.27 -8.30
CA GLY A 165 9.68 -21.74 -8.20
C GLY A 165 10.63 -21.30 -9.31
N ARG A 166 10.17 -20.57 -10.33
CA ARG A 166 10.99 -20.16 -11.48
C ARG A 166 11.38 -18.68 -11.41
N TRP A 167 12.59 -18.43 -10.91
CA TRP A 167 13.18 -17.10 -10.85
C TRP A 167 13.71 -16.63 -12.22
N SER A 168 13.63 -15.33 -12.47
CA SER A 168 14.34 -14.62 -13.53
C SER A 168 14.88 -13.31 -12.96
N ASP A 169 16.17 -13.08 -13.15
CA ASP A 169 16.90 -11.87 -12.75
C ASP A 169 16.55 -10.63 -13.61
N THR A 170 16.05 -10.86 -14.83
CA THR A 170 15.84 -9.82 -15.85
C THR A 170 14.37 -9.53 -16.11
N ALA A 171 13.46 -10.41 -15.68
CA ALA A 171 12.03 -10.18 -15.84
C ALA A 171 11.57 -8.99 -14.99
N VAL A 172 10.70 -8.15 -15.58
CA VAL A 172 10.17 -6.94 -14.94
C VAL A 172 8.68 -7.12 -14.68
N ALA A 173 8.22 -6.79 -13.48
CA ALA A 173 6.80 -6.76 -13.15
C ALA A 173 6.07 -5.65 -13.93
N ARG A 174 4.89 -6.01 -14.47
CA ARG A 174 4.09 -5.14 -15.35
C ARG A 174 2.87 -4.53 -14.68
N GLN A 175 2.67 -4.83 -13.40
CA GLN A 175 1.56 -4.34 -12.58
C GLN A 175 2.13 -3.59 -11.37
N PRO A 176 1.45 -2.55 -10.88
CA PRO A 176 1.87 -1.85 -9.68
C PRO A 176 1.83 -2.79 -8.48
N GLY A 177 2.78 -2.64 -7.56
CA GLY A 177 2.80 -3.41 -6.32
C GLY A 177 1.79 -2.89 -5.30
N ALA A 178 1.35 -3.76 -4.39
CA ALA A 178 0.35 -3.45 -3.38
C ALA A 178 0.77 -2.29 -2.46
N ALA A 179 2.05 -2.21 -2.07
CA ALA A 179 2.55 -1.12 -1.24
C ALA A 179 2.54 0.22 -2.00
N VAL A 180 2.80 0.18 -3.31
CA VAL A 180 2.79 1.38 -4.17
C VAL A 180 1.38 1.92 -4.36
N ILE A 181 0.39 1.04 -4.56
CA ILE A 181 -1.03 1.45 -4.62
C ILE A 181 -1.50 1.93 -3.24
N LEU A 182 -1.11 1.25 -2.15
CA LEU A 182 -1.42 1.67 -0.79
C LEU A 182 -0.84 3.06 -0.47
N ARG A 183 0.40 3.33 -0.89
CA ARG A 183 1.04 4.66 -0.79
C ARG A 183 0.18 5.71 -1.48
N ARG A 184 -0.30 5.41 -2.69
CA ARG A 184 -1.16 6.34 -3.42
C ARG A 184 -2.51 6.57 -2.73
N LEU A 185 -3.15 5.52 -2.22
CA LEU A 185 -4.38 5.64 -1.43
C LEU A 185 -4.16 6.47 -0.15
N ALA A 186 -3.03 6.31 0.52
CA ALA A 186 -2.68 7.14 1.68
C ALA A 186 -2.51 8.63 1.31
N GLU A 187 -1.86 8.94 0.19
CA GLU A 187 -1.73 10.31 -0.34
C GLU A 187 -3.06 10.96 -0.76
N LEU A 188 -4.07 10.13 -1.08
CA LEU A 188 -5.43 10.54 -1.37
C LEU A 188 -6.31 10.65 -0.11
N GLY A 189 -5.79 10.29 1.07
CA GLY A 189 -6.53 10.29 2.34
C GLY A 189 -7.47 9.09 2.52
N GLU A 190 -7.28 8.03 1.72
CA GLU A 190 -8.15 6.84 1.68
C GLU A 190 -7.67 5.69 2.56
N ALA A 191 -6.42 5.75 3.01
CA ALA A 191 -5.83 4.79 3.92
C ALA A 191 -5.37 5.51 5.20
N ALA A 192 -5.80 4.99 6.35
CA ALA A 192 -5.31 5.38 7.67
C ALA A 192 -4.72 4.14 8.36
N PHE A 193 -3.66 4.35 9.15
CA PHE A 193 -2.97 3.29 9.85
C PHE A 193 -3.06 3.56 11.36
N PRO A 194 -3.50 2.60 12.18
CA PRO A 194 -3.46 2.75 13.62
C PRO A 194 -2.02 2.95 14.09
N GLU A 195 -1.79 3.99 14.90
CA GLU A 195 -0.44 4.40 15.33
C GLU A 195 0.27 3.33 16.16
N GLN A 196 1.60 3.23 15.96
CA GLN A 196 2.53 2.79 16.99
C GLN A 196 3.74 3.73 17.00
N HIS A 197 4.06 4.24 18.20
CA HIS A 197 5.02 5.30 18.46
C HIS A 197 6.36 5.14 17.74
N ARG A 198 6.79 6.19 17.03
CA ARG A 198 8.17 6.39 16.58
C ARG A 198 8.73 7.71 17.11
N ARG A 199 10.04 7.69 17.37
CA ARG A 199 10.84 8.80 17.89
C ARG A 199 10.80 9.99 16.94
N GLY A 200 10.64 11.18 17.52
CA GLY A 200 10.48 12.43 16.80
C GLY A 200 11.66 12.71 15.84
N PRO A 201 11.37 13.16 14.62
CA PRO A 201 12.38 13.46 13.60
C PRO A 201 13.14 14.78 13.87
N VAL A 202 14.38 14.89 13.38
CA VAL A 202 15.17 16.14 13.38
C VAL A 202 14.46 17.18 12.51
N THR A 203 14.08 18.34 13.08
CA THR A 203 13.32 19.40 12.40
C THR A 203 14.10 20.02 11.23
N PRO A 204 13.61 19.98 9.98
CA PRO A 204 14.24 20.61 8.84
C PRO A 204 13.97 22.13 8.84
N LEU A 205 14.78 22.86 8.07
CA LEU A 205 14.56 24.29 7.83
C LEU A 205 13.21 24.52 7.12
N VAL A 206 12.37 25.38 7.70
CA VAL A 206 11.00 25.61 7.23
C VAL A 206 11.01 26.57 6.01
N PRO A 207 10.60 26.12 4.82
CA PRO A 207 10.43 26.98 3.64
C PRO A 207 9.20 27.89 3.77
N ARG A 208 9.16 28.99 3.00
CA ARG A 208 7.95 29.82 2.88
C ARG A 208 6.90 29.12 2.01
N TYR A 209 5.63 29.35 2.32
CA TYR A 209 4.51 28.92 1.50
C TYR A 209 4.63 29.46 0.06
N SER A 210 4.35 28.61 -0.93
CA SER A 210 4.33 28.97 -2.34
C SER A 210 3.49 27.97 -3.14
N MET A 211 2.67 28.49 -4.05
CA MET A 211 1.95 27.67 -5.05
C MET A 211 2.85 27.18 -6.19
N ARG A 212 4.12 27.62 -6.21
CA ARG A 212 5.10 27.28 -7.25
C ARG A 212 6.27 26.52 -6.66
N ARG A 213 6.74 25.53 -7.43
CA ARG A 213 8.00 24.82 -7.17
C ARG A 213 9.18 25.81 -7.24
N PRO A 214 10.08 25.85 -6.23
CA PRO A 214 11.28 26.69 -6.30
C PRO A 214 12.17 26.31 -7.49
N SER A 215 12.75 27.32 -8.14
CA SER A 215 13.70 27.12 -9.24
C SER A 215 15.13 26.86 -8.77
N GLN A 216 15.51 27.35 -7.58
CA GLN A 216 16.83 27.12 -7.01
C GLN A 216 16.92 25.74 -6.35
N ALA A 217 17.98 24.99 -6.67
CA ALA A 217 18.20 23.63 -6.17
C ALA A 217 18.18 23.54 -4.63
N GLU A 218 18.84 24.47 -3.93
CA GLU A 218 18.84 24.47 -2.46
C GLU A 218 17.44 24.68 -1.88
N SER A 219 16.65 25.59 -2.46
CA SER A 219 15.28 25.85 -2.01
C SER A 219 14.39 24.64 -2.27
N LEU A 220 14.55 23.99 -3.41
CA LEU A 220 13.87 22.74 -3.73
C LEU A 220 14.22 21.63 -2.74
N SER A 221 15.51 21.42 -2.46
CA SER A 221 15.97 20.41 -1.49
C SER A 221 15.43 20.67 -0.08
N ARG A 222 15.30 21.94 0.33
CA ARG A 222 14.66 22.30 1.63
C ARG A 222 13.18 21.93 1.66
N VAL A 223 12.43 22.20 0.58
CA VAL A 223 11.02 21.82 0.51
C VAL A 223 10.85 20.30 0.54
N GLU A 224 11.64 19.58 -0.26
CA GLU A 224 11.58 18.12 -0.27
C GLU A 224 12.01 17.53 1.09
N ALA A 225 13.01 18.11 1.76
CA ALA A 225 13.41 17.70 3.11
C ALA A 225 12.29 17.92 4.13
N LEU A 226 11.56 19.04 4.05
CA LEU A 226 10.36 19.26 4.86
C LEU A 226 9.29 18.20 4.57
N GLN A 227 8.99 17.92 3.29
CA GLN A 227 7.97 16.94 2.91
C GLN A 227 8.35 15.53 3.39
N ARG A 228 9.63 15.15 3.27
CA ARG A 228 10.15 13.89 3.84
C ARG A 228 10.04 13.86 5.36
N TRP A 229 10.34 14.95 6.05
CA TRP A 229 10.19 15.07 7.49
C TRP A 229 8.73 14.97 7.94
N LEU A 230 7.80 15.62 7.24
CA LEU A 230 6.37 15.51 7.54
C LEU A 230 5.88 14.07 7.41
N ASN A 231 6.41 13.32 6.44
CA ASN A 231 6.11 11.89 6.28
C ASN A 231 6.67 10.99 7.39
N THR A 232 7.49 11.51 8.31
CA THR A 232 7.91 10.75 9.50
C THR A 232 6.94 10.88 10.68
N PHE A 233 5.98 11.82 10.62
CA PHE A 233 4.93 11.92 11.62
C PHE A 233 3.82 10.91 11.33
N PRO A 234 3.27 10.28 12.37
CA PRO A 234 2.12 9.40 12.20
C PRO A 234 0.96 10.13 11.51
N SER A 235 0.28 9.42 10.61
CA SER A 235 -0.92 9.91 9.91
C SER A 235 -0.71 11.11 8.96
N LEU A 236 0.53 11.53 8.71
CA LEU A 236 0.85 12.57 7.73
C LEU A 236 1.44 11.94 6.47
N PHE A 237 0.81 12.19 5.32
CA PHE A 237 1.24 11.71 4.01
C PHE A 237 1.23 12.87 3.02
N VAL A 238 2.40 13.46 2.79
CA VAL A 238 2.63 14.56 1.84
C VAL A 238 3.50 14.04 0.69
N GLY A 239 3.07 14.30 -0.55
CA GLY A 239 3.90 14.01 -1.72
C GLY A 239 5.18 14.84 -1.70
N VAL A 240 6.32 14.25 -2.08
CA VAL A 240 7.61 14.94 -2.19
C VAL A 240 7.71 15.60 -3.57
N ASP A 241 6.82 16.55 -3.84
CA ASP A 241 6.70 17.24 -5.13
C ASP A 241 7.55 18.53 -5.23
N GLY A 242 8.18 18.93 -4.11
CA GLY A 242 8.98 20.15 -4.04
C GLY A 242 8.14 21.43 -4.02
N VAL A 243 6.82 21.35 -3.86
CA VAL A 243 5.92 22.51 -3.76
C VAL A 243 5.49 22.71 -2.30
N PRO A 244 5.88 23.82 -1.65
CA PRO A 244 5.45 24.14 -0.29
C PRO A 244 4.04 24.77 -0.29
N GLY A 245 3.09 24.07 -0.91
CA GLY A 245 1.73 24.52 -1.14
C GLY A 245 0.75 24.12 -0.04
N PRO A 246 -0.57 24.15 -0.31
CA PRO A 246 -1.61 23.95 0.70
C PRO A 246 -1.50 22.64 1.49
N ARG A 247 -1.17 21.52 0.80
CA ARG A 247 -1.03 20.19 1.42
C ARG A 247 0.17 20.11 2.36
N THR A 248 1.33 20.59 1.89
CA THR A 248 2.56 20.68 2.71
C THR A 248 2.33 21.56 3.94
N SER A 249 1.63 22.68 3.77
CA SER A 249 1.32 23.61 4.87
C SER A 249 0.27 23.08 5.85
N GLU A 250 -0.73 22.35 5.37
CA GLU A 250 -1.73 21.69 6.23
C GLU A 250 -1.07 20.61 7.08
N ALA A 251 -0.23 19.76 6.49
CA ALA A 251 0.51 18.75 7.21
C ALA A 251 1.49 19.38 8.22
N TYR A 252 2.16 20.49 7.86
CA TYR A 252 2.99 21.24 8.79
C TYR A 252 2.18 21.79 9.99
N ARG A 253 0.95 22.27 9.76
CA ARG A 253 0.04 22.70 10.85
C ARG A 253 -0.36 21.53 11.74
N LEU A 254 -0.67 20.37 11.19
CA LEU A 254 -1.00 19.19 11.97
C LEU A 254 0.19 18.71 12.82
N ALA A 255 1.42 18.80 12.30
CA ALA A 255 2.62 18.42 13.03
C ALA A 255 3.05 19.42 14.11
N THR A 256 2.87 20.73 13.88
CA THR A 256 3.51 21.79 14.69
C THR A 256 2.54 22.79 15.32
N GLY A 257 1.25 22.73 14.98
CA GLY A 257 0.24 23.71 15.35
C GLY A 257 0.24 24.99 14.51
N HIS A 258 1.18 25.16 13.56
CA HIS A 258 1.34 26.40 12.79
C HIS A 258 1.36 26.13 11.28
N TYR A 259 0.80 27.03 10.47
CA TYR A 259 0.97 26.97 9.03
C TYR A 259 2.38 27.39 8.60
N LEU A 260 2.76 27.08 7.35
CA LEU A 260 4.02 27.56 6.80
C LEU A 260 4.07 29.09 6.76
N PRO A 261 5.25 29.70 6.94
CA PRO A 261 5.41 31.14 6.83
C PRO A 261 4.92 31.69 5.49
N GLY A 262 3.96 32.61 5.52
CA GLY A 262 3.35 33.20 4.32
C GLY A 262 2.16 32.44 3.75
N ASP A 263 1.67 31.40 4.42
CA ASP A 263 0.37 30.80 4.09
C ASP A 263 -0.75 31.82 4.39
N PRO A 264 -1.69 32.08 3.47
CA PRO A 264 -2.78 33.04 3.66
C PRO A 264 -3.79 32.63 4.75
N ARG A 265 -3.73 31.39 5.25
CA ARG A 265 -4.58 30.87 6.33
C ARG A 265 -3.97 31.03 7.74
N ALA A 266 -2.72 31.49 7.81
CA ALA A 266 -1.93 31.61 9.04
C ALA A 266 -2.34 32.79 9.93
#